data_AF-A0A0L1M3Z3-F1
#
_entry.id   AF-A0A0L1M3Z3-F1
#
_cell.length_a   1.000
_cell.length_b   1.000
_cell.length_c   1.000
_cell.angle_alpha   90.00
_cell.angle_beta   90.00
_cell.angle_gamma   90.00
#
_symmetry.space_group_name_H-M   'P 1'
#
loop_
_entity.id
_entity.type
_entity.pdbx_description
1 polymer ?
#
loop_
_entity_poly.entity_id
_entity_poly.type
_entity_poly.pdbx_seq_one_letter_code
_entity_poly.pdbx_strand_id
1 'polypeptide(L)'
;MNWDNDDPAVRWAKTERAVIGVTDEGTGQAVWKFYRIYLPVGVAVLLAAGFVVGLWIYGNDPDERVAQVGVGLFFAALGALVGSMVYSAKRVTPLVRPKHAGGLIWLEKPERKALMDQIEGKKQTIPGQVPVLRGAAALVRKGLAPTLLMFPGFMLLYVSQLLTTFSDGWTWFQWLWCALIPFMAALFVVTLRQFRRAGDFLARTGTAQEDSF
;
A
#
# COMPACT_ATOMS: atom_id res chain seq x y z
N MET A 1 1.51 27.14 21.56
CA MET A 1 0.40 27.22 20.58
C MET A 1 0.83 28.23 19.55
N ASN A 2 1.08 27.82 18.31
CA ASN A 2 1.75 28.65 17.29
C ASN A 2 0.68 29.33 16.43
N TRP A 3 0.33 30.58 16.75
CA TRP A 3 -0.73 31.36 16.10
C TRP A 3 -0.46 31.64 14.61
N ASP A 4 0.79 31.47 14.15
CA ASP A 4 1.20 31.62 12.75
C ASP A 4 0.66 30.53 11.80
N ASN A 5 -0.03 29.49 12.32
CA ASN A 5 -0.64 28.45 11.49
C ASN A 5 -2.08 28.76 11.09
N ASP A 6 -2.70 29.84 11.59
CA ASP A 6 -4.10 30.15 11.28
C ASP A 6 -4.28 30.78 9.89
N ASP A 7 -3.23 31.41 9.33
CA ASP A 7 -3.25 31.98 7.98
C ASP A 7 -3.11 30.87 6.89
N PRO A 8 -4.13 30.69 6.02
CA PRO A 8 -4.09 29.74 4.91
C PRO A 8 -2.90 29.97 3.95
N ALA A 9 -2.48 31.21 3.72
CA ALA A 9 -1.38 31.53 2.81
C ALA A 9 -0.05 31.00 3.35
N VAL A 10 0.18 31.13 4.66
CA VAL A 10 1.38 30.62 5.33
C VAL A 10 1.43 29.09 5.30
N ARG A 11 0.30 28.41 5.55
CA ARG A 11 0.21 26.94 5.45
C ARG A 11 0.47 26.44 4.04
N TRP A 12 -0.08 27.14 3.04
CA TRP A 12 0.14 26.82 1.64
C TRP A 12 1.61 26.98 1.25
N ALA A 13 2.25 28.10 1.59
CA ALA A 13 3.65 28.34 1.29
C ALA A 13 4.58 27.29 1.95
N LYS A 14 4.29 26.87 3.18
CA LYS A 14 5.02 25.76 3.85
C LYS A 14 4.85 24.44 3.10
N THR A 15 3.63 24.13 2.68
CA THR A 15 3.31 22.92 1.90
C THR A 15 4.04 22.94 0.57
N GLU A 16 3.97 24.06 -0.14
CA GLU A 16 4.64 24.27 -1.41
C GLU A 16 6.14 24.03 -1.30
N ARG A 17 6.82 24.66 -0.33
CA ARG A 17 8.25 24.44 -0.07
C ARG A 17 8.59 22.98 0.25
N ALA A 18 7.71 22.27 0.94
CA ALA A 18 7.95 20.88 1.34
C ALA A 18 7.70 19.87 0.21
N VAL A 19 6.92 20.25 -0.80
CA VAL A 19 6.40 19.35 -1.84
C VAL A 19 7.01 19.63 -3.21
N ILE A 20 7.44 20.88 -3.48
CA ILE A 20 8.18 21.22 -4.69
C ILE A 20 9.45 20.37 -4.80
N GLY A 21 9.71 19.87 -6.00
CA GLY A 21 10.85 19.00 -6.28
C GLY A 21 10.65 17.55 -5.84
N VAL A 22 9.52 17.20 -5.20
CA VAL A 22 9.20 15.80 -4.93
C VAL A 22 8.82 15.09 -6.23
N THR A 23 9.63 14.09 -6.59
CA THR A 23 9.51 13.29 -7.80
C THR A 23 9.35 11.82 -7.45
N ASP A 24 8.61 11.10 -8.29
CA ASP A 24 8.43 9.65 -8.21
C ASP A 24 9.27 8.99 -9.31
N GLU A 25 10.39 8.38 -8.93
CA GLU A 25 11.38 7.74 -9.82
C GLU A 25 11.00 6.29 -10.19
N GLY A 26 9.71 5.92 -10.13
CA GLY A 26 9.24 4.62 -10.61
C GLY A 26 8.64 3.70 -9.54
N THR A 27 8.02 4.27 -8.50
CA THR A 27 7.32 3.54 -7.43
C THR A 27 6.31 2.53 -8.00
N GLY A 28 5.59 2.91 -9.07
CA GLY A 28 4.64 2.02 -9.74
C GLY A 28 5.28 0.75 -10.30
N GLN A 29 6.41 0.88 -10.99
CA GLN A 29 7.11 -0.26 -11.57
C GLN A 29 7.69 -1.16 -10.48
N ALA A 30 8.21 -0.57 -9.40
CA ALA A 30 8.73 -1.31 -8.26
C ALA A 30 7.64 -2.16 -7.57
N VAL A 31 6.43 -1.60 -7.38
CA VAL A 31 5.27 -2.33 -6.82
C VAL A 31 4.83 -3.43 -7.78
N TRP A 32 4.73 -3.18 -9.08
CA TRP A 32 4.38 -4.21 -10.07
C TRP A 32 5.38 -5.37 -10.11
N LYS A 33 6.68 -5.06 -10.03
CA LYS A 33 7.74 -6.08 -9.98
C LYS A 33 7.63 -6.94 -8.73
N PHE A 34 7.26 -6.36 -7.59
CA PHE A 34 6.97 -7.11 -6.36
C PHE A 34 5.86 -8.14 -6.58
N TYR A 35 4.72 -7.70 -7.09
CA TYR A 35 3.56 -8.56 -7.30
C TYR A 35 3.78 -9.66 -8.35
N ARG A 36 4.55 -9.38 -9.40
CA ARG A 36 4.75 -10.33 -10.50
C ARG A 36 5.82 -11.39 -10.20
N ILE A 37 6.83 -11.05 -9.41
CA ILE A 37 8.02 -11.88 -9.23
C ILE A 37 8.22 -12.24 -7.77
N TYR A 38 8.43 -11.25 -6.91
CA TYR A 38 8.88 -11.49 -5.53
C TYR A 38 7.79 -12.14 -4.67
N LEU A 39 6.54 -11.70 -4.80
CA LEU A 39 5.42 -12.25 -4.05
C LEU A 39 5.15 -13.73 -4.40
N PRO A 40 4.91 -14.14 -5.66
CA PRO A 40 4.60 -15.53 -5.96
C PRO A 40 5.77 -16.48 -5.63
N VAL A 41 7.01 -16.07 -5.93
CA VAL A 41 8.20 -16.87 -5.60
C VAL A 41 8.36 -17.01 -4.09
N GLY A 42 8.27 -15.89 -3.34
CA GLY A 42 8.39 -15.90 -1.89
C GLY A 42 7.29 -16.73 -1.22
N VAL A 43 6.03 -16.58 -1.65
CA VAL A 43 4.90 -17.36 -1.15
C VAL A 43 5.08 -18.84 -1.43
N ALA A 44 5.47 -19.23 -2.65
CA ALA A 44 5.68 -20.64 -2.99
C ALA A 44 6.78 -21.29 -2.11
N VAL A 45 7.92 -20.61 -1.95
CA VAL A 45 9.03 -21.10 -1.13
C VAL A 45 8.62 -21.23 0.34
N LEU A 46 7.99 -20.20 0.90
CA LEU A 46 7.59 -20.20 2.32
C LEU A 46 6.45 -21.15 2.60
N LEU A 47 5.50 -21.32 1.67
CA LEU A 47 4.42 -22.29 1.79
C LEU A 47 4.97 -23.71 1.78
N ALA A 48 5.89 -24.02 0.87
CA ALA A 48 6.55 -25.33 0.84
C ALA A 48 7.35 -25.58 2.13
N ALA A 49 8.11 -24.59 2.62
CA ALA A 49 8.86 -24.69 3.86
C ALA A 49 7.94 -24.91 5.08
N GLY A 50 6.88 -24.12 5.20
CA GLY A 50 5.91 -24.27 6.30
C GLY A 50 5.10 -25.56 6.22
N PHE A 51 4.83 -26.08 5.01
CA PHE A 51 4.21 -27.41 4.85
C PHE A 51 5.13 -28.53 5.35
N VAL A 52 6.44 -28.47 5.03
CA VAL A 52 7.42 -29.43 5.58
C VAL A 52 7.48 -29.34 7.11
N VAL A 53 7.43 -28.14 7.68
CA VAL A 53 7.34 -27.95 9.14
C VAL A 53 6.03 -28.53 9.69
N GLY A 54 4.90 -28.34 8.99
CA GLY A 54 3.62 -28.95 9.34
C GLY A 54 3.69 -30.48 9.39
N LEU A 55 4.30 -31.11 8.38
CA LEU A 55 4.52 -32.56 8.37
C LEU A 55 5.38 -33.04 9.54
N TRP A 56 6.34 -32.23 10.00
CA TRP A 56 7.15 -32.57 11.17
C TRP A 56 6.37 -32.48 12.48
N ILE A 57 5.44 -31.52 12.60
CA ILE A 57 4.64 -31.30 13.83
C ILE A 57 3.49 -32.31 13.92
N TYR A 58 2.74 -32.49 12.83
CA TYR A 58 1.51 -33.26 12.79
C TYR A 58 1.67 -34.66 12.20
N GLY A 59 2.87 -35.01 11.73
CA GLY A 59 3.11 -36.28 11.03
C GLY A 59 2.42 -36.32 9.66
N ASN A 60 2.16 -37.54 9.18
CA ASN A 60 1.50 -37.78 7.89
C ASN A 60 0.02 -38.18 8.04
N ASP A 61 -0.63 -37.68 9.10
CA ASP A 61 -2.06 -37.96 9.34
C ASP A 61 -2.92 -37.24 8.26
N PRO A 62 -3.77 -37.97 7.51
CA PRO A 62 -4.68 -37.38 6.55
C PRO A 62 -5.65 -36.35 7.15
N ASP A 63 -6.06 -36.51 8.40
CA ASP A 63 -7.04 -35.64 9.06
C ASP A 63 -6.41 -34.28 9.41
N GLU A 64 -5.09 -34.24 9.59
CA GLU A 64 -4.31 -33.03 9.92
C GLU A 64 -3.83 -32.25 8.68
N ARG A 65 -4.16 -32.68 7.46
CA ARG A 65 -3.70 -32.01 6.22
C ARG A 65 -4.09 -30.54 6.16
N VAL A 66 -5.26 -30.18 6.67
CA VAL A 66 -5.73 -28.79 6.71
C VAL A 66 -4.85 -27.96 7.65
N ALA A 67 -4.50 -28.50 8.82
CA ALA A 67 -3.61 -27.86 9.77
C ALA A 67 -2.20 -27.69 9.19
N GLN A 68 -1.66 -28.70 8.51
CA GLN A 68 -0.36 -28.63 7.82
C GLN A 68 -0.31 -27.52 6.77
N VAL A 69 -1.36 -27.39 5.95
CA VAL A 69 -1.50 -26.29 4.97
C VAL A 69 -1.66 -24.95 5.69
N GLY A 70 -2.40 -24.91 6.80
CA GLY A 70 -2.54 -23.72 7.65
C GLY A 70 -1.18 -23.20 8.15
N VAL A 71 -0.30 -24.08 8.61
CA VAL A 71 1.09 -23.73 8.99
C VAL A 71 1.86 -23.19 7.79
N GLY A 72 1.79 -23.85 6.63
CA GLY A 72 2.37 -23.36 5.38
C GLY A 72 1.96 -21.92 5.03
N LEU A 73 0.66 -21.65 5.07
CA LEU A 73 0.10 -20.33 4.81
C LEU A 73 0.51 -19.30 5.86
N PHE A 74 0.59 -19.68 7.14
CA PHE A 74 1.06 -18.80 8.20
C PHE A 74 2.52 -18.36 7.98
N PHE A 75 3.41 -19.28 7.62
CA PHE A 75 4.80 -18.95 7.26
C PHE A 75 4.88 -18.06 6.01
N ALA A 76 4.10 -18.38 4.98
CA ALA A 76 4.00 -17.54 3.79
C ALA A 76 3.49 -16.13 4.11
N ALA A 77 2.52 -16.00 5.01
CA ALA A 77 1.99 -14.73 5.45
C ALA A 77 3.04 -13.90 6.19
N LEU A 78 3.74 -14.49 7.16
CA LEU A 78 4.79 -13.80 7.91
C LEU A 78 5.92 -13.34 7.00
N GLY A 79 6.41 -14.22 6.11
CA GLY A 79 7.47 -13.83 5.19
C GLY A 79 7.01 -12.84 4.12
N ALA A 80 5.75 -12.85 3.71
CA ALA A 80 5.18 -11.80 2.85
C ALA A 80 5.10 -10.45 3.57
N LEU A 81 4.72 -10.42 4.86
CA LEU A 81 4.70 -9.19 5.67
C LEU A 81 6.12 -8.64 5.89
N VAL A 82 7.05 -9.48 6.36
CA VAL A 82 8.45 -9.05 6.56
C VAL A 82 9.11 -8.68 5.23
N GLY A 83 8.92 -9.50 4.20
CA GLY A 83 9.46 -9.27 2.87
C GLY A 83 8.93 -7.99 2.23
N SER A 84 7.63 -7.70 2.37
CA SER A 84 7.04 -6.44 1.89
C SER A 84 7.55 -5.22 2.64
N MET A 85 7.74 -5.28 3.97
CA MET A 85 8.34 -4.19 4.74
C MET A 85 9.79 -3.92 4.30
N VAL A 86 10.61 -4.98 4.18
CA VAL A 86 12.01 -4.87 3.74
C VAL A 86 12.09 -4.36 2.30
N TYR A 87 11.26 -4.87 1.39
CA TYR A 87 11.20 -4.42 0.01
C TYR A 87 10.75 -2.95 -0.07
N SER A 88 9.74 -2.57 0.70
CA SER A 88 9.27 -1.19 0.78
C SER A 88 10.37 -0.24 1.23
N ALA A 89 11.09 -0.59 2.29
CA ALA A 89 12.16 0.23 2.84
C ALA A 89 13.36 0.35 1.88
N LYS A 90 13.75 -0.76 1.23
CA LYS A 90 14.96 -0.82 0.39
C LYS A 90 14.75 -0.46 -1.08
N ARG A 91 13.56 -0.69 -1.63
CA ARG A 91 13.30 -0.58 -3.08
C ARG A 91 12.22 0.43 -3.45
N VAL A 92 11.27 0.75 -2.57
CA VAL A 92 10.16 1.65 -2.91
C VAL A 92 10.32 3.04 -2.31
N THR A 93 10.53 3.11 -1.00
CA THR A 93 10.68 4.39 -0.27
C THR A 93 11.83 5.26 -0.81
N PRO A 94 12.97 4.70 -1.27
CA PRO A 94 14.06 5.48 -1.86
C PRO A 94 13.74 6.10 -3.22
N LEU A 95 12.69 5.64 -3.93
CA LEU A 95 12.31 6.14 -5.26
C LEU A 95 11.54 7.47 -5.21
N VAL A 96 11.28 8.01 -4.02
CA VAL A 96 10.61 9.31 -3.88
C VAL A 96 11.56 10.30 -3.24
N ARG A 97 12.02 11.28 -4.03
CA ARG A 97 13.00 12.30 -3.65
C ARG A 97 12.43 13.71 -3.81
N PRO A 98 12.74 14.65 -2.91
CA PRO A 98 13.49 14.48 -1.66
C PRO A 98 12.70 13.70 -0.59
N LYS A 99 13.40 13.19 0.44
CA LYS A 99 12.81 12.44 1.56
C LYS A 99 12.05 13.34 2.55
N HIS A 100 11.31 14.34 2.09
CA HIS A 100 10.54 15.20 2.96
C HIS A 100 9.24 14.49 3.34
N ALA A 101 9.22 13.91 4.53
CA ALA A 101 8.02 13.32 5.10
C ALA A 101 7.07 14.44 5.54
N GLY A 102 5.81 14.36 5.14
CA GLY A 102 4.76 15.19 5.73
C GLY A 102 4.54 16.57 5.10
N GLY A 103 4.89 16.78 3.82
CA GLY A 103 4.60 18.06 3.16
C GLY A 103 3.12 18.48 3.23
N LEU A 104 2.20 17.52 3.26
CA LEU A 104 0.75 17.75 3.37
C LEU A 104 0.23 17.92 4.80
N ILE A 105 1.06 17.75 5.84
CA ILE A 105 0.60 17.80 7.24
C ILE A 105 0.09 19.20 7.62
N TRP A 106 0.62 20.23 6.96
CA TRP A 106 0.30 21.63 7.21
C TRP A 106 -1.03 22.05 6.59
N LEU A 107 -1.61 21.28 5.67
CA LEU A 107 -2.92 21.58 5.11
C LEU A 107 -4.03 21.08 6.01
N GLU A 108 -5.08 21.89 6.13
CA GLU A 108 -6.32 21.49 6.81
C GLU A 108 -7.05 20.39 6.04
N LYS A 109 -8.00 19.71 6.71
CA LYS A 109 -8.84 18.67 6.08
C LYS A 109 -9.54 19.12 4.79
N PRO A 110 -10.20 20.29 4.70
CA PRO A 110 -10.86 20.73 3.46
C PRO A 110 -9.85 21.02 2.34
N GLU A 111 -8.72 21.65 2.65
CA GLU A 111 -7.65 21.95 1.69
C GLU A 111 -7.03 20.67 1.13
N ARG A 112 -6.70 19.72 2.02
CA ARG A 112 -6.18 18.41 1.63
C ARG A 112 -7.17 17.64 0.78
N LYS A 113 -8.46 17.67 1.13
CA LYS A 113 -9.52 17.03 0.31
C LYS A 113 -9.60 17.67 -1.07
N ALA A 114 -9.58 19.01 -1.17
CA ALA A 114 -9.61 19.70 -2.45
C ALA A 114 -8.40 19.36 -3.32
N LEU A 115 -7.21 19.24 -2.71
CA LEU A 115 -5.98 18.81 -3.38
C LEU A 115 -6.11 17.37 -3.90
N MET A 116 -6.60 16.44 -3.06
CA MET A 116 -6.84 15.05 -3.48
C MET A 116 -7.90 14.94 -4.58
N ASP A 117 -8.96 15.73 -4.52
CA ASP A 117 -9.98 15.78 -5.57
C ASP A 117 -9.38 16.24 -6.91
N GLN A 118 -8.41 17.17 -6.91
CA GLN A 118 -7.69 17.56 -8.13
C GLN A 118 -6.78 16.43 -8.64
N ILE A 119 -6.01 15.78 -7.76
CA ILE A 119 -5.15 14.62 -8.14
C ILE A 119 -5.99 13.47 -8.70
N GLU A 120 -7.16 13.21 -8.12
CA GLU A 120 -8.07 12.17 -8.59
C GLU A 120 -8.84 12.55 -9.87
N GLY A 121 -8.70 13.79 -10.35
CA GLY A 121 -9.41 14.30 -11.53
C GLY A 121 -10.90 14.61 -11.30
N LYS A 122 -11.33 14.74 -10.04
CA LYS A 122 -12.69 15.15 -9.68
C LYS A 122 -12.90 16.67 -9.77
N LYS A 123 -11.81 17.45 -9.69
CA LYS A 123 -11.81 18.91 -9.83
C LYS A 123 -10.77 19.34 -10.86
N GLN A 124 -11.03 20.46 -11.53
CA GLN A 124 -10.07 21.05 -12.47
C GLN A 124 -8.79 21.46 -11.74
N THR A 125 -7.66 21.22 -12.41
CA THR A 125 -6.34 21.59 -11.91
C THR A 125 -6.09 23.07 -12.12
N ILE A 126 -5.69 23.78 -11.08
CA ILE A 126 -5.29 25.18 -11.17
C ILE A 126 -3.86 25.23 -11.74
N PRO A 127 -3.59 25.92 -12.87
CA PRO A 127 -2.27 25.90 -13.53
C PRO A 127 -1.10 26.25 -12.60
N GLY A 128 -1.26 27.24 -11.72
CA GLY A 128 -0.22 27.63 -10.76
C GLY A 128 0.06 26.61 -9.65
N GLN A 129 -0.77 25.58 -9.48
CA GLN A 129 -0.63 24.58 -8.41
C GLN A 129 -0.07 23.24 -8.92
N VAL A 130 0.17 23.10 -10.22
CA VAL A 130 0.63 21.83 -10.83
C VAL A 130 1.91 21.27 -10.16
N PRO A 131 2.96 22.07 -9.89
CA PRO A 131 4.17 21.54 -9.24
C PRO A 131 3.89 20.98 -7.83
N VAL A 132 3.04 21.65 -7.06
CA VAL A 132 2.62 21.21 -5.71
C VAL A 132 1.78 19.94 -5.81
N LEU A 133 0.85 19.87 -6.76
CA LEU A 133 0.02 18.69 -6.98
C LEU A 133 0.86 17.46 -7.40
N ARG A 134 1.90 17.65 -8.22
CA ARG A 134 2.81 16.57 -8.63
C ARG A 134 3.57 16.02 -7.43
N GLY A 135 4.20 16.88 -6.63
CA GLY A 135 4.89 16.40 -5.44
C GLY A 135 3.92 15.75 -4.44
N ALA A 136 2.71 16.27 -4.30
CA ALA A 136 1.69 15.70 -3.43
C ALA A 136 1.24 14.32 -3.91
N ALA A 137 1.04 14.14 -5.23
CA ALA A 137 0.72 12.85 -5.83
C ALA A 137 1.85 11.83 -5.61
N ALA A 138 3.12 12.25 -5.73
CA ALA A 138 4.27 11.40 -5.42
C ALA A 138 4.30 10.99 -3.93
N LEU A 139 4.01 11.91 -3.01
CA LEU A 139 3.89 11.59 -1.57
C LEU A 139 2.72 10.65 -1.26
N VAL A 140 1.58 10.79 -1.95
CA VAL A 140 0.44 9.87 -1.82
C VAL A 140 0.86 8.47 -2.26
N ARG A 141 1.50 8.32 -3.42
CA ARG A 141 1.98 7.02 -3.90
C ARG A 141 2.98 6.39 -2.94
N LYS A 142 3.89 7.19 -2.38
CA LYS A 142 4.84 6.76 -1.34
C LYS A 142 4.12 6.23 -0.11
N GLY A 143 3.07 6.91 0.35
CA GLY A 143 2.30 6.51 1.53
C GLY A 143 1.43 5.26 1.30
N LEU A 144 0.89 5.10 0.08
CA LEU A 144 0.03 3.96 -0.27
C LEU A 144 0.81 2.69 -0.60
N ALA A 145 2.04 2.81 -1.12
CA ALA A 145 2.81 1.66 -1.56
C ALA A 145 3.11 0.63 -0.45
N PRO A 146 3.52 1.01 0.78
CA PRO A 146 3.68 0.03 1.86
C PRO A 146 2.39 -0.74 2.16
N THR A 147 1.25 -0.05 2.24
CA THR A 147 -0.05 -0.70 2.49
C THR A 147 -0.39 -1.68 1.38
N LEU A 148 -0.17 -1.29 0.12
CA LEU A 148 -0.35 -2.19 -1.02
C LEU A 148 0.57 -3.40 -0.94
N LEU A 149 1.85 -3.23 -0.58
CA LEU A 149 2.80 -4.35 -0.51
C LEU A 149 2.48 -5.32 0.63
N MET A 150 1.99 -4.84 1.77
CA MET A 150 1.66 -5.66 2.94
C MET A 150 0.33 -6.40 2.81
N PHE A 151 -0.59 -5.90 1.97
CA PHE A 151 -1.94 -6.43 1.85
C PHE A 151 -2.02 -7.96 1.57
N PRO A 152 -1.21 -8.54 0.66
CA PRO A 152 -1.22 -9.99 0.43
C PRO A 152 -0.78 -10.78 1.67
N GLY A 153 0.16 -10.25 2.46
CA GLY A 153 0.59 -10.88 3.70
C GLY A 153 -0.54 -10.95 4.72
N PHE A 154 -1.31 -9.86 4.87
CA PHE A 154 -2.51 -9.87 5.72
C PHE A 154 -3.57 -10.84 5.21
N MET A 155 -3.79 -10.92 3.89
CA MET A 155 -4.72 -11.88 3.31
C MET A 155 -4.33 -13.33 3.57
N LEU A 156 -3.06 -13.68 3.39
CA LEU A 156 -2.56 -15.03 3.68
C LEU A 156 -2.68 -15.36 5.16
N LEU A 157 -2.35 -14.41 6.05
CA LEU A 157 -2.50 -14.58 7.49
C LEU A 157 -3.96 -14.85 7.86
N TYR A 158 -4.86 -14.13 7.20
CA TYR A 158 -6.29 -14.27 7.40
C TYR A 158 -6.79 -15.65 6.98
N VAL A 159 -6.40 -16.10 5.78
CA VAL A 159 -6.76 -17.42 5.26
C VAL A 159 -6.16 -18.53 6.13
N SER A 160 -4.93 -18.37 6.63
CA SER A 160 -4.33 -19.36 7.53
C SER A 160 -5.14 -19.53 8.81
N GLN A 161 -5.53 -18.42 9.46
CA GLN A 161 -6.35 -18.45 10.68
C GLN A 161 -7.72 -19.06 10.42
N LEU A 162 -8.31 -18.75 9.27
CA LEU A 162 -9.59 -19.26 8.87
C LEU A 162 -9.56 -20.80 8.73
N LEU A 163 -8.54 -21.34 8.05
CA LEU A 163 -8.36 -22.79 7.89
C LEU A 163 -8.11 -23.53 9.20
N THR A 164 -7.34 -22.95 10.11
CA THR A 164 -7.05 -23.59 11.41
C THR A 164 -8.24 -23.54 12.37
N THR A 165 -9.15 -22.58 12.21
CA THR A 165 -10.30 -22.40 13.11
C THR A 165 -11.54 -23.19 12.65
N PHE A 166 -11.55 -23.72 11.43
CA PHE A 166 -12.69 -24.46 10.87
C PHE A 166 -12.80 -25.91 11.31
N SER A 167 -11.82 -26.47 12.03
CA SER A 167 -11.84 -27.87 12.48
C SER A 167 -12.93 -28.15 13.51
N ASP A 168 -13.28 -27.17 14.35
CA ASP A 168 -14.09 -27.39 15.56
C ASP A 168 -15.59 -27.07 15.37
N GLY A 169 -16.05 -26.98 14.10
CA GLY A 169 -17.44 -26.71 13.74
C GLY A 169 -17.73 -25.25 13.41
N TRP A 170 -18.93 -25.01 12.86
CA TRP A 170 -19.30 -23.69 12.33
C TRP A 170 -19.83 -22.74 13.40
N THR A 171 -19.07 -21.70 13.76
CA THR A 171 -19.48 -20.70 14.75
C THR A 171 -19.93 -19.40 14.10
N TRP A 172 -20.80 -18.63 14.78
CA TRP A 172 -21.23 -17.32 14.28
C TRP A 172 -20.05 -16.36 14.03
N PHE A 173 -18.95 -16.52 14.78
CA PHE A 173 -17.74 -15.73 14.61
C PHE A 173 -17.09 -15.96 13.24
N GLN A 174 -17.11 -17.19 12.71
CA GLN A 174 -16.58 -17.48 11.37
C GLN A 174 -17.34 -16.77 10.24
N TRP A 175 -18.63 -16.47 10.40
CA TRP A 175 -19.35 -15.61 9.45
C TRP A 175 -18.76 -14.20 9.40
N LEU A 176 -18.40 -13.65 10.56
CA LEU A 176 -17.69 -12.37 10.64
C LEU A 176 -16.34 -12.48 9.94
N TRP A 177 -15.66 -13.64 10.04
CA TRP A 177 -14.42 -13.83 9.31
C TRP A 177 -14.60 -13.86 7.79
N CYS A 178 -15.57 -14.63 7.31
CA CYS A 178 -15.91 -14.68 5.90
C CYS A 178 -16.32 -13.31 5.35
N ALA A 179 -17.00 -12.47 6.13
CA ALA A 179 -17.39 -11.11 5.74
C ALA A 179 -16.21 -10.13 5.69
N LEU A 180 -15.15 -10.36 6.46
CA LEU A 180 -13.99 -9.47 6.48
C LEU A 180 -13.12 -9.62 5.22
N ILE A 181 -13.09 -10.80 4.58
CA ILE A 181 -12.36 -11.03 3.32
C ILE A 181 -12.81 -10.08 2.20
N PRO A 182 -14.11 -10.03 1.81
CA PRO A 182 -14.56 -9.11 0.77
C PRO A 182 -14.40 -7.64 1.18
N PHE A 183 -14.54 -7.32 2.47
CA PHE A 183 -14.29 -5.97 2.98
C PHE A 183 -12.82 -5.56 2.77
N MET A 184 -11.87 -6.39 3.17
CA MET A 184 -10.45 -6.15 2.97
C MET A 184 -10.12 -6.08 1.47
N ALA A 185 -10.67 -6.98 0.65
CA ALA A 185 -10.49 -6.94 -0.81
C ALA A 185 -11.01 -5.63 -1.41
N ALA A 186 -12.16 -5.11 -0.94
CA ALA A 186 -12.68 -3.82 -1.35
C ALA A 186 -11.73 -2.67 -0.96
N LEU A 187 -11.18 -2.68 0.27
CA LEU A 187 -10.17 -1.71 0.70
C LEU A 187 -8.94 -1.74 -0.20
N PHE A 188 -8.43 -2.92 -0.55
CA PHE A 188 -7.31 -3.06 -1.48
C PHE A 188 -7.62 -2.48 -2.85
N VAL A 189 -8.79 -2.77 -3.41
CA VAL A 189 -9.22 -2.21 -4.70
C VAL A 189 -9.28 -0.68 -4.62
N VAL A 190 -9.79 -0.11 -3.54
CA VAL A 190 -9.83 1.35 -3.33
C VAL A 190 -8.41 1.92 -3.26
N THR A 191 -7.52 1.33 -2.46
CA THR A 191 -6.12 1.76 -2.36
C THR A 191 -5.39 1.67 -3.69
N LEU A 192 -5.58 0.57 -4.43
CA LEU A 192 -4.98 0.36 -5.74
C LEU A 192 -5.49 1.39 -6.76
N ARG A 193 -6.79 1.71 -6.73
CA ARG A 193 -7.38 2.76 -7.58
C ARG A 193 -6.78 4.13 -7.26
N GLN A 194 -6.66 4.49 -5.99
CA GLN A 194 -6.02 5.75 -5.57
C GLN A 194 -4.56 5.82 -6.02
N PHE A 195 -3.81 4.73 -5.83
CA PHE A 195 -2.43 4.62 -6.28
C PHE A 195 -2.28 4.77 -7.79
N ARG A 196 -3.16 4.14 -8.57
CA ARG A 196 -3.19 4.27 -10.04
C ARG A 196 -3.54 5.68 -10.48
N ARG A 197 -4.59 6.29 -9.90
CA ARG A 197 -5.00 7.67 -10.23
C ARG A 197 -3.88 8.68 -9.98
N ALA A 198 -3.17 8.56 -8.86
CA ALA A 198 -2.01 9.41 -8.58
C ALA A 198 -0.87 9.19 -9.59
N GLY A 199 -0.64 7.95 -10.03
CA GLY A 199 0.32 7.65 -11.09
C GLY A 199 -0.08 8.20 -12.46
N ASP A 200 -1.36 8.06 -12.84
CA ASP A 200 -1.90 8.59 -14.09
C ASP A 200 -1.83 10.12 -14.11
N PHE A 201 -2.10 10.78 -12.97
CA PHE A 201 -1.93 12.22 -12.83
C PHE A 201 -0.49 12.66 -13.06
N LEU A 202 0.48 11.95 -12.46
CA LEU A 202 1.91 12.21 -12.67
C LEU A 202 2.33 12.01 -14.12
N ALA A 203 1.83 10.97 -14.79
CA ALA A 203 2.13 10.71 -16.20
C ALA A 203 1.59 11.83 -17.12
N ARG A 204 0.36 12.30 -16.88
CA ARG A 204 -0.27 13.38 -17.67
C ARG A 204 0.36 14.74 -17.46
N THR A 205 0.81 15.03 -16.24
CA THR A 205 1.42 16.33 -15.89
C THR A 205 2.93 16.35 -16.09
N GLY A 206 3.55 15.18 -16.29
CA GLY A 206 4.96 15.00 -16.61
C GLY A 206 5.34 15.53 -17.98
N THR A 207 4.59 15.13 -18.99
CA THR A 207 4.86 15.46 -20.41
C THR A 207 4.61 16.94 -20.73
N ALA A 208 3.61 17.56 -20.11
CA ALA A 208 3.22 18.95 -20.41
C ALA A 208 4.24 20.02 -19.98
N GLN A 209 5.25 19.66 -19.18
CA GLN A 209 6.24 20.61 -18.65
C GLN A 209 7.60 20.50 -19.35
N GLU A 210 7.92 19.35 -19.97
CA GLU A 210 9.10 19.21 -20.84
C GLU A 210 8.94 20.00 -22.15
N ASP A 211 7.70 20.21 -22.62
CA ASP A 211 7.41 21.00 -23.83
C ASP A 211 7.35 22.53 -23.58
N SER A 212 7.52 22.98 -22.33
CA SER A 212 7.46 24.40 -21.93
C SER A 212 8.80 25.03 -21.56
N PHE A 213 9.91 24.32 -21.81
CA PHE A 213 11.29 24.80 -21.71
C PHE A 213 11.97 24.73 -23.08
#